data_AF-A0A6J6CCQ3-F1
#
_entry.id   AF-A0A6J6CCQ3-F1
#
_cell.length_a   1.000
_cell.length_b   1.000
_cell.length_c   1.000
_cell.angle_alpha   90.00
_cell.angle_beta   90.00
_cell.angle_gamma   90.00
#
_symmetry.space_group_name_H-M   'P 1'
#
loop_
_entity.id
_entity.type
_entity.pdbx_description
1 polymer ?
#
loop_
_entity_poly.entity_id
_entity_poly.type
_entity_poly.pdbx_seq_one_letter_code
_entity_poly.pdbx_strand_id
1 'polypeptide(L)'
;MLNKLFAAFLIAFAAISITPASAADIPVLTWEKGKEHNIILGGNSQVKDWKIQLTSSNGETLDFKQSKLDPKGYVVFSIQIPDSFESGIYTVVTTGINMPEKIVAGVKIVNLSDYNLIQVPTKLILILLTLILLISTLSIMRMQKYERIEYLRAKPTENLSGIFNLFAKFRVAAVEELHKSLFKFQLVREGELLHKLSPNLWATLPIATIFLGAYIGLNGRLILGVSLIPFVLYAIAAIIGVIDPFSGFTAALGFAFAQSISGNVTSVRSVMSLIAVGIGWVAPGILSSLYQDILHKDNYFHFAKKFVPDLVASAIGGLIFLVAQLLTNSFVDQVAPIAVSTYLIPLILTVAIWARINLYRYLVKDLHQTGKNYQIRILVLPRVLSPRTITFAFLYLGGTVYVWTESLQFAIVSSILLTTPLALLMVRFESPVIKAFKSAQRYIVIEMVCIATAAFISFFYIQSLPLEVTAKGKLLILSTSVVLFIHGFFSSVFDSSARANNLQVPQEVRQMAL
;
A
#
# COMPACT_ATOMS: atom_id res chain seq x y z
N MET A 1 36.02 -26.76 67.77
CA MET A 1 35.54 -25.38 68.05
C MET A 1 35.88 -24.39 66.94
N LEU A 2 37.04 -24.51 66.27
CA LEU A 2 37.47 -23.62 65.19
C LEU A 2 36.47 -23.48 64.02
N ASN A 3 35.83 -24.57 63.57
CA ASN A 3 34.87 -24.53 62.46
C ASN A 3 33.57 -23.75 62.78
N LYS A 4 33.16 -23.70 64.06
CA LYS A 4 31.97 -22.93 64.47
C LYS A 4 32.27 -21.43 64.52
N LEU A 5 33.51 -21.07 64.88
CA LEU A 5 34.00 -19.69 64.88
C LEU A 5 34.20 -19.17 63.45
N PHE A 6 34.71 -20.01 62.54
CA PHE A 6 34.82 -19.67 61.13
C PHE A 6 33.45 -19.51 60.46
N ALA A 7 32.49 -20.39 60.77
CA ALA A 7 31.12 -20.26 60.27
C ALA A 7 30.42 -19.00 60.79
N ALA A 8 30.59 -18.67 62.08
CA ALA A 8 30.04 -17.45 62.65
C ALA A 8 30.67 -16.18 62.03
N PHE A 9 31.98 -16.22 61.76
CA PHE A 9 32.69 -15.12 61.11
C PHE A 9 32.27 -14.95 59.64
N LEU A 10 32.05 -16.05 58.90
CA LEU A 10 31.52 -16.03 57.53
C LEU A 10 30.08 -15.50 57.47
N ILE A 11 29.23 -15.87 58.43
CA ILE A 11 27.85 -15.38 58.52
C ILE A 11 27.83 -13.88 58.88
N ALA A 12 28.68 -13.45 59.82
CA ALA A 12 28.81 -12.03 60.18
C ALA A 12 29.38 -11.21 59.02
N PHE A 13 30.39 -11.71 58.32
CA PHE A 13 30.97 -11.05 57.14
C PHE A 13 29.97 -10.98 55.98
N ALA A 14 29.21 -12.05 55.73
CA ALA A 14 28.14 -12.05 54.73
C ALA A 14 27.00 -11.09 55.10
N ALA A 15 26.61 -11.01 56.38
CA ALA A 15 25.57 -10.10 56.84
C ALA A 15 25.98 -8.61 56.76
N ILE A 16 27.26 -8.30 56.97
CA ILE A 16 27.80 -6.93 56.90
C ILE A 16 28.11 -6.53 55.44
N SER A 17 28.33 -7.50 54.54
CA SER A 17 28.59 -7.28 53.11
C SER A 17 27.31 -7.13 52.26
N ILE A 18 26.12 -7.35 52.84
CA ILE A 18 24.85 -7.04 52.20
C ILE A 18 24.58 -5.56 52.43
N THR A 19 25.11 -4.71 51.55
CA THR A 19 24.57 -3.35 51.41
C THR A 19 23.10 -3.47 51.02
N PRO A 20 22.15 -2.81 51.70
CA PRO A 20 20.81 -2.69 51.18
C PRO A 20 20.91 -1.90 49.87
N ALA A 21 20.73 -2.57 48.74
CA ALA A 21 20.54 -1.91 47.46
C ALA A 21 19.20 -1.15 47.52
N SER A 22 19.28 0.09 47.99
CA SER A 22 18.20 1.07 47.94
C SER A 22 18.62 2.18 46.99
N ALA A 23 18.62 1.84 45.71
CA ALA A 23 18.29 2.77 44.65
C ALA A 23 17.23 2.03 43.84
N ALA A 24 16.03 2.58 43.73
CA ALA A 24 15.17 2.20 42.62
C ALA A 24 15.94 2.66 41.38
N ASP A 25 16.72 1.78 40.75
CA ASP A 25 17.39 2.06 39.49
C ASP A 25 16.28 2.33 38.47
N ILE A 26 15.92 3.60 38.32
CA ILE A 26 14.94 4.04 37.34
C ILE A 26 15.59 3.77 35.98
N PRO A 27 15.06 2.81 35.19
CA PRO A 27 15.69 2.43 33.95
C PRO A 27 15.68 3.62 32.99
N VAL A 28 16.81 3.84 32.31
CA VAL A 28 16.90 4.81 31.20
C VAL A 28 16.67 4.07 29.90
N LEU A 29 15.49 4.25 29.33
CA LEU A 29 15.10 3.70 28.03
C LEU A 29 15.52 4.65 26.90
N THR A 30 15.78 4.11 25.72
CA THR A 30 15.98 4.91 24.51
C THR A 30 14.80 4.69 23.57
N TRP A 31 14.08 5.76 23.24
CA TRP A 31 12.92 5.72 22.36
C TRP A 31 13.14 6.62 21.14
N GLU A 32 12.52 6.24 20.04
CA GLU A 32 12.68 6.90 18.75
C GLU A 32 11.42 7.65 18.34
N LYS A 33 11.60 8.80 17.70
CA LYS A 33 10.49 9.55 17.10
C LYS A 33 9.84 8.76 15.95
N GLY A 34 8.56 9.03 15.71
CA GLY A 34 7.81 8.46 14.58
C GLY A 34 7.28 7.05 14.81
N LYS A 35 7.59 6.41 15.95
CA LYS A 35 7.18 5.05 16.32
C LYS A 35 6.19 5.03 17.48
N GLU A 36 5.42 3.94 17.58
CA GLU A 36 4.68 3.60 18.79
C GLU A 36 5.60 2.85 19.77
N HIS A 37 5.62 3.31 21.03
CA HIS A 37 6.32 2.67 22.13
C HIS A 37 5.34 2.20 23.20
N ASN A 38 5.69 1.13 23.89
CA ASN A 38 4.81 0.49 24.86
C ASN A 38 5.46 0.37 26.24
N ILE A 39 4.62 0.51 27.27
CA ILE A 39 4.92 0.11 28.64
C ILE A 39 3.87 -0.92 29.06
N ILE A 40 4.33 -2.04 29.61
CA ILE A 40 3.45 -3.10 30.11
C ILE A 40 3.42 -3.02 31.63
N LEU A 41 2.22 -2.92 32.20
CA LEU A 41 2.00 -2.97 33.63
C LEU A 41 1.20 -4.22 33.98
N GLY A 42 1.77 -5.09 34.81
CA GLY A 42 1.11 -6.28 35.34
C GLY A 42 0.96 -6.20 36.86
N GLY A 43 -0.18 -6.64 37.39
CA GLY A 43 -0.41 -6.70 38.83
C GLY A 43 -1.88 -6.90 39.17
N ASN A 44 -2.16 -7.75 40.17
CA ASN A 44 -3.51 -8.24 40.50
C ASN A 44 -4.47 -7.21 41.12
N SER A 45 -4.16 -5.91 41.09
CA SER A 45 -4.98 -4.91 41.74
C SER A 45 -4.63 -3.49 41.27
N GLN A 46 -5.66 -2.77 40.78
CA GLN A 46 -5.74 -1.30 40.71
C GLN A 46 -5.01 -0.53 39.58
N VAL A 47 -5.08 -0.98 38.33
CA VAL A 47 -4.85 -0.07 37.16
C VAL A 47 -6.08 0.81 36.88
N LYS A 48 -6.98 0.98 37.85
CA LYS A 48 -8.12 1.90 37.74
C LYS A 48 -7.58 3.31 37.97
N ASP A 49 -7.75 4.16 36.96
CA ASP A 49 -7.54 5.61 37.03
C ASP A 49 -6.06 6.06 37.07
N TRP A 50 -5.14 5.24 36.58
CA TRP A 50 -3.76 5.67 36.33
C TRP A 50 -3.65 6.40 35.00
N LYS A 51 -3.12 7.62 35.04
CA LYS A 51 -2.71 8.37 33.86
C LYS A 51 -1.19 8.32 33.76
N ILE A 52 -0.70 7.77 32.65
CA ILE A 52 0.73 7.74 32.35
C ILE A 52 1.05 8.83 31.33
N GLN A 53 2.06 9.64 31.61
CA GLN A 53 2.48 10.74 30.76
C GLN A 53 4.00 10.69 30.56
N LEU A 54 4.45 11.12 29.39
CA LEU A 54 5.85 11.39 29.11
C LEU A 54 6.06 12.89 29.27
N THR A 55 6.87 13.29 30.26
CA THR A 55 7.04 14.69 30.65
C THR A 55 8.46 15.16 30.35
N SER A 56 8.58 16.33 29.73
CA SER A 56 9.84 17.05 29.51
C SER A 56 10.26 17.82 30.76
N SER A 57 11.56 18.13 30.89
CA SER A 57 12.04 19.12 31.87
C SER A 57 11.37 20.49 31.74
N ASN A 58 10.86 20.80 30.54
CA ASN A 58 10.25 22.09 30.21
C ASN A 58 8.71 22.09 30.37
N GLY A 59 8.12 21.00 30.86
CA GLY A 59 6.68 20.89 31.13
C GLY A 59 5.81 20.42 29.94
N GLU A 60 6.38 20.16 28.76
CA GLU A 60 5.66 19.48 27.67
C GLU A 60 5.32 18.05 28.09
N THR A 61 4.07 17.64 27.88
CA THR A 61 3.59 16.30 28.23
C THR A 61 2.94 15.60 27.05
N LEU A 62 3.15 14.29 26.95
CA LEU A 62 2.44 13.40 26.02
C LEU A 62 1.74 12.29 26.79
N ASP A 63 0.44 12.13 26.53
CA ASP A 63 -0.39 11.15 27.23
C ASP A 63 -0.28 9.77 26.57
N PHE A 64 -0.12 8.74 27.39
CA PHE A 64 -0.20 7.36 26.92
C PHE A 64 -1.67 6.95 26.77
N LYS A 65 -1.93 6.12 25.76
CA LYS A 65 -3.22 5.48 25.54
C LYS A 65 -3.24 4.09 26.17
N GLN A 66 -4.23 3.84 27.02
CA GLN A 66 -4.43 2.57 27.69
C GLN A 66 -5.13 1.53 26.78
N SER A 67 -4.65 0.29 26.78
CA SER A 67 -5.32 -0.85 26.15
C SER A 67 -6.51 -1.36 26.98
N LYS A 68 -7.27 -2.32 26.43
CA LYS A 68 -8.17 -3.15 27.25
C LYS A 68 -7.37 -3.94 28.30
N LEU A 69 -8.02 -4.28 29.40
CA LEU A 69 -7.46 -5.17 30.43
C LEU A 69 -7.34 -6.59 29.88
N ASP A 70 -6.14 -7.17 29.99
CA ASP A 70 -5.93 -8.58 29.68
C ASP A 70 -6.58 -9.47 30.75
N PRO A 71 -7.16 -10.63 30.40
CA PRO A 71 -7.69 -11.59 31.37
C PRO A 71 -6.70 -12.03 32.46
N LYS A 72 -5.39 -11.95 32.18
CA LYS A 72 -4.31 -12.25 33.14
C LYS A 72 -3.95 -11.08 34.07
N GLY A 73 -4.65 -9.94 33.97
CA GLY A 73 -4.49 -8.81 34.89
C GLY A 73 -3.37 -7.83 34.52
N TYR A 74 -3.00 -7.73 33.25
CA TYR A 74 -2.06 -6.70 32.77
C TYR A 74 -2.69 -5.77 31.74
N VAL A 75 -2.07 -4.59 31.56
CA VAL A 75 -2.49 -3.55 30.63
C VAL A 75 -1.27 -3.04 29.88
N VAL A 76 -1.45 -2.69 28.61
CA VAL A 76 -0.42 -2.06 27.78
C VAL A 76 -0.76 -0.59 27.61
N PHE A 77 0.18 0.28 27.94
CA PHE A 77 0.12 1.71 27.66
C PHE A 77 0.98 2.01 26.45
N SER A 78 0.38 2.61 25.42
CA SER A 78 1.04 2.92 24.15
C SER A 78 1.15 4.43 23.95
N ILE A 79 2.28 4.90 23.42
CA ILE A 79 2.49 6.30 23.06
C ILE A 79 3.08 6.38 21.65
N GLN A 80 2.54 7.26 20.81
CA GLN A 80 3.14 7.59 19.52
C GLN A 80 3.90 8.91 19.64
N ILE A 81 5.22 8.86 19.50
CA ILE A 81 6.07 10.07 19.58
C ILE A 81 6.08 10.75 18.21
N PRO A 82 5.59 11.99 18.08
CA PRO A 82 5.60 12.70 16.79
C PRO A 82 7.02 12.98 16.26
N ASP A 83 7.17 13.07 14.94
CA ASP A 83 8.45 13.44 14.30
C ASP A 83 8.93 14.84 14.70
N SER A 84 7.99 15.74 14.99
CA SER A 84 8.24 17.12 15.43
C SER A 84 8.59 17.25 16.92
N PHE A 85 8.53 16.16 17.69
CA PHE A 85 8.81 16.21 19.11
C PHE A 85 10.31 16.43 19.33
N GLU A 86 10.71 17.22 20.33
CA GLU A 86 12.13 17.51 20.56
C GLU A 86 12.90 16.26 20.99
N SER A 87 14.19 16.22 20.63
CA SER A 87 15.08 15.17 21.14
C SER A 87 15.63 15.62 22.48
N GLY A 88 15.65 14.72 23.46
CA GLY A 88 16.03 15.09 24.82
C GLY A 88 15.80 13.97 25.80
N ILE A 89 15.95 14.30 27.08
CA ILE A 89 15.68 13.39 28.19
C ILE A 89 14.31 13.76 28.75
N TYR A 90 13.46 12.76 28.86
CA TYR A 90 12.09 12.84 29.35
C TYR A 90 11.91 11.85 30.48
N THR A 91 10.86 12.03 31.27
CA THR A 91 10.51 11.11 32.34
C THR A 91 9.11 10.57 32.13
N VAL A 92 8.95 9.27 32.31
CA VAL A 92 7.64 8.64 32.36
C VAL A 92 7.10 8.80 33.77
N VAL A 93 5.96 9.46 33.84
CA VAL A 93 5.29 9.82 35.07
C VAL A 93 3.97 9.07 35.15
N THR A 94 3.70 8.45 36.29
CA THR A 94 2.37 7.92 36.63
C THR A 94 1.69 8.84 37.64
N THR A 95 0.46 9.24 37.33
CA THR A 95 -0.44 9.95 38.24
C THR A 95 -1.69 9.09 38.46
N GLY A 96 -2.25 9.12 39.66
CA GLY A 96 -3.46 8.38 40.01
C GLY A 96 -4.33 9.20 40.96
N ILE A 97 -5.63 8.90 41.01
CA ILE A 97 -6.54 9.56 41.96
C ILE A 97 -6.04 9.32 43.38
N ASN A 98 -5.76 10.40 44.12
CA ASN A 98 -5.22 10.38 45.49
C ASN A 98 -3.84 9.71 45.65
N MET A 99 -3.06 9.57 44.57
CA MET A 99 -1.68 9.07 44.66
C MET A 99 -0.68 10.16 44.26
N PRO A 100 0.47 10.27 44.97
CA PRO A 100 1.52 11.19 44.59
C PRO A 100 2.10 10.81 43.22
N GLU A 101 2.54 11.82 42.48
CA GLU A 101 3.24 11.64 41.21
C GLU A 101 4.48 10.77 41.41
N LYS A 102 4.62 9.73 40.58
CA LYS A 102 5.77 8.83 40.63
C LYS A 102 6.45 8.74 39.28
N ILE A 103 7.77 8.95 39.28
CA ILE A 103 8.63 8.73 38.12
C ILE A 103 8.93 7.23 38.02
N VAL A 104 8.62 6.65 36.86
CA VAL A 104 8.73 5.20 36.63
C VAL A 104 9.92 4.84 35.74
N ALA A 105 10.27 5.71 34.80
CA ALA A 105 11.41 5.51 33.90
C ALA A 105 11.96 6.86 33.41
N GLY A 106 13.26 6.91 33.12
CA GLY A 106 13.86 7.94 32.27
C GLY A 106 13.80 7.48 30.82
N VAL A 107 13.53 8.39 29.89
CA VAL A 107 13.44 8.10 28.46
C VAL A 107 14.27 9.11 27.70
N LYS A 108 15.29 8.63 26.99
CA LYS A 108 16.03 9.44 26.02
C LYS A 108 15.33 9.32 24.67
N ILE A 109 14.74 10.41 24.20
CA ILE A 109 14.14 10.50 22.87
C ILE A 109 15.21 10.87 21.85
N VAL A 110 15.47 9.96 20.92
CA VAL A 110 16.41 10.14 19.82
C VAL A 110 15.69 10.21 18.49
N ASN A 111 16.38 10.74 17.48
CA ASN A 111 15.87 10.65 16.11
C ASN A 111 15.78 9.19 15.68
N LEU A 112 14.80 8.91 14.82
CA LEU A 112 14.56 7.60 14.26
C LEU A 112 15.81 7.07 13.54
N SER A 113 16.37 5.94 14.00
CA SER A 113 17.50 5.28 13.34
C SER A 113 17.04 4.26 12.30
N ASP A 114 16.04 3.44 12.64
CA ASP A 114 15.53 2.36 11.75
C ASP A 114 14.04 2.51 11.50
N TYR A 115 13.62 2.67 10.25
CA TYR A 115 12.19 2.72 9.93
C TYR A 115 11.62 1.31 9.69
N ASN A 116 10.92 0.78 10.69
CA ASN A 116 10.09 -0.41 10.52
C ASN A 116 8.60 -0.03 10.53
N LEU A 117 7.93 -0.22 9.39
CA LEU A 117 6.52 0.14 9.22
C LEU A 117 5.60 -0.59 10.21
N ILE A 118 5.96 -1.79 10.67
CA ILE A 118 5.14 -2.54 11.63
C ILE A 118 5.00 -1.82 12.98
N GLN A 119 5.96 -0.94 13.30
CA GLN A 119 5.98 -0.11 14.50
C GLN A 119 5.28 1.24 14.31
N VAL A 120 4.69 1.49 13.14
CA VAL A 120 3.93 2.71 12.81
C VAL A 120 2.52 2.33 12.35
N PRO A 121 1.60 2.03 13.30
CA PRO A 121 0.30 1.43 12.99
C PRO A 121 -0.56 2.23 12.02
N THR A 122 -0.53 3.56 12.10
CA THR A 122 -1.34 4.44 11.24
C THR A 122 -0.98 4.29 9.76
N LYS A 123 0.31 4.26 9.44
CA LYS A 123 0.81 4.09 8.08
C LYS A 123 0.58 2.66 7.58
N LEU A 124 0.76 1.65 8.43
CA LEU A 124 0.44 0.26 8.11
C LEU A 124 -1.04 0.08 7.77
N ILE A 125 -1.95 0.63 8.60
CA ILE A 125 -3.40 0.58 8.37
C ILE A 125 -3.76 1.17 7.01
N LEU A 126 -3.18 2.33 6.65
CA LEU A 126 -3.44 2.95 5.35
C LEU A 126 -3.04 2.05 4.17
N ILE A 127 -1.87 1.41 4.24
CA ILE A 127 -1.40 0.48 3.21
C ILE A 127 -2.34 -0.73 3.12
N LEU A 128 -2.72 -1.32 4.26
CA LEU A 128 -3.59 -2.48 4.30
C LEU A 128 -5.01 -2.16 3.80
N LEU A 129 -5.58 -1.01 4.16
CA LEU A 129 -6.87 -0.56 3.63
C LEU A 129 -6.83 -0.35 2.11
N THR A 130 -5.74 0.20 1.59
CA THR A 130 -5.56 0.37 0.14
C THR A 130 -5.43 -0.98 -0.55
N LEU A 131 -4.70 -1.94 0.03
CA LEU A 131 -4.62 -3.30 -0.49
C LEU A 131 -6.01 -3.96 -0.52
N ILE A 132 -6.80 -3.79 0.54
CA ILE A 132 -8.18 -4.28 0.62
C ILE A 132 -9.02 -3.69 -0.49
N LEU A 133 -8.94 -2.37 -0.70
CA LEU A 133 -9.64 -1.66 -1.77
C LEU A 133 -9.25 -2.23 -3.14
N LEU A 134 -7.95 -2.36 -3.44
CA LEU A 134 -7.47 -2.83 -4.74
C LEU A 134 -7.91 -4.28 -5.03
N ILE A 135 -7.69 -5.20 -4.10
CA ILE A 135 -7.99 -6.63 -4.29
C ILE A 135 -9.50 -6.87 -4.34
N SER A 136 -10.29 -6.23 -3.48
CA SER A 136 -11.76 -6.34 -3.52
C SER A 136 -12.33 -5.82 -4.85
N THR A 137 -11.75 -4.76 -5.42
CA THR A 137 -12.17 -4.26 -6.73
C THR A 137 -11.93 -5.26 -7.84
N LEU A 138 -10.72 -5.83 -7.90
CA LEU A 138 -10.39 -6.86 -8.88
C LEU A 138 -11.33 -8.06 -8.77
N SER A 139 -11.78 -8.37 -7.54
CA SER A 139 -12.76 -9.41 -7.27
C SER A 139 -14.16 -9.08 -7.82
N ILE A 140 -14.59 -7.83 -7.69
CA ILE A 140 -15.87 -7.34 -8.26
C ILE A 140 -15.82 -7.29 -9.79
N MET A 141 -14.68 -6.92 -10.37
CA MET A 141 -14.48 -6.81 -11.83
C MET A 141 -14.72 -8.11 -12.61
N ARG A 142 -14.74 -9.26 -11.94
CA ARG A 142 -15.01 -10.56 -12.55
C ARG A 142 -16.45 -10.68 -13.11
N MET A 143 -17.38 -9.85 -12.64
CA MET A 143 -18.77 -9.87 -13.09
C MET A 143 -18.93 -9.58 -14.59
N GLN A 144 -19.95 -10.16 -15.22
CA GLN A 144 -20.27 -9.98 -16.64
C GLN A 144 -20.33 -8.51 -17.07
N LYS A 145 -20.94 -7.66 -16.25
CA LYS A 145 -21.09 -6.23 -16.57
C LYS A 145 -19.77 -5.50 -16.78
N TYR A 146 -18.67 -5.99 -16.21
CA TYR A 146 -17.35 -5.37 -16.32
C TYR A 146 -16.43 -6.05 -17.32
N GLU A 147 -16.82 -7.22 -17.84
CA GLU A 147 -15.99 -8.10 -18.68
C GLU A 147 -15.55 -7.44 -19.99
N ARG A 148 -16.39 -6.57 -20.57
CA ARG A 148 -16.15 -5.89 -21.85
C ARG A 148 -15.69 -4.45 -21.63
N ILE A 149 -14.44 -4.10 -21.95
CA ILE A 149 -13.91 -2.73 -21.91
C ILE A 149 -13.66 -2.26 -23.34
N GLU A 150 -14.07 -1.03 -23.66
CA GLU A 150 -14.01 -0.47 -25.00
C GLU A 150 -13.35 0.91 -24.99
N TYR A 151 -12.52 1.21 -25.99
CA TYR A 151 -12.02 2.56 -26.23
C TYR A 151 -11.85 2.85 -27.72
N LEU A 152 -11.82 4.14 -28.04
CA LEU A 152 -11.54 4.63 -29.39
C LEU A 152 -10.06 4.81 -29.61
N ARG A 153 -9.53 4.05 -30.57
CA ARG A 153 -8.14 4.11 -31.00
C ARG A 153 -8.02 4.82 -32.33
N ALA A 154 -7.04 5.71 -32.48
CA ALA A 154 -6.70 6.23 -33.81
C ALA A 154 -6.28 5.06 -34.71
N LYS A 155 -6.66 5.08 -36.00
CA LYS A 155 -6.04 4.17 -36.96
C LYS A 155 -4.53 4.48 -36.98
N PRO A 156 -3.66 3.46 -36.98
CA PRO A 156 -2.23 3.69 -37.07
C PRO A 156 -1.94 4.24 -38.46
N THR A 157 -2.00 5.56 -38.59
CA THR A 157 -1.64 6.31 -39.77
C THR A 157 -0.78 7.46 -39.30
N GLU A 158 0.53 7.27 -39.43
CA GLU A 158 1.48 8.26 -39.94
C GLU A 158 2.88 7.64 -39.87
N ASN A 159 3.53 7.47 -41.02
CA ASN A 159 4.97 7.28 -41.07
C ASN A 159 5.60 8.55 -40.50
N LEU A 160 5.96 8.52 -39.22
CA LEU A 160 6.76 9.57 -38.62
C LEU A 160 8.07 9.70 -39.41
N SER A 161 8.62 10.90 -39.52
CA SER A 161 9.85 11.12 -40.27
C SER A 161 11.10 10.83 -39.41
N GLY A 162 12.14 10.28 -40.05
CA GLY A 162 13.46 10.11 -39.44
C GLY A 162 13.49 9.30 -38.14
N ILE A 163 14.18 9.83 -37.12
CA ILE A 163 14.43 9.15 -35.84
C ILE A 163 13.15 8.90 -35.02
N PHE A 164 12.10 9.72 -35.21
CA PHE A 164 10.82 9.55 -34.52
C PHE A 164 10.13 8.25 -34.93
N ASN A 165 10.30 7.80 -36.18
CA ASN A 165 9.78 6.50 -36.64
C ASN A 165 10.48 5.32 -35.95
N LEU A 166 11.79 5.43 -35.74
CA LEU A 166 12.55 4.39 -35.05
C LEU A 166 12.04 4.20 -33.62
N PHE A 167 11.84 5.31 -32.89
CA PHE A 167 11.33 5.25 -31.51
C PHE A 167 9.87 4.80 -31.45
N ALA A 168 9.04 5.20 -32.41
CA ALA A 168 7.68 4.67 -32.53
C ALA A 168 7.67 3.16 -32.77
N LYS A 169 8.51 2.65 -33.67
CA LYS A 169 8.67 1.21 -33.92
C LYS A 169 9.14 0.46 -32.67
N PHE A 170 10.12 1.01 -31.95
CA PHE A 170 10.58 0.44 -30.67
C PHE A 170 9.43 0.32 -29.66
N ARG A 171 8.67 1.40 -29.46
CA ARG A 171 7.51 1.41 -28.55
C ARG A 171 6.46 0.38 -28.96
N VAL A 172 6.10 0.33 -30.25
CA VAL A 172 5.11 -0.62 -30.76
C VAL A 172 5.59 -2.06 -30.58
N ALA A 173 6.84 -2.37 -30.96
CA ALA A 173 7.42 -3.71 -30.79
C ALA A 173 7.43 -4.13 -29.31
N ALA A 174 7.89 -3.26 -28.40
CA ALA A 174 7.93 -3.54 -26.97
C ALA A 174 6.53 -3.84 -26.38
N VAL A 175 5.49 -3.13 -26.84
CA VAL A 175 4.12 -3.39 -26.41
C VAL A 175 3.53 -4.63 -27.11
N GLU A 176 3.94 -4.93 -28.33
CA GLU A 176 3.51 -6.12 -29.07
C GLU A 176 4.02 -7.41 -28.43
N GLU A 177 5.25 -7.43 -27.91
CA GLU A 177 5.84 -8.56 -27.17
C GLU A 177 5.07 -8.91 -25.88
N LEU A 178 4.36 -7.94 -25.29
CA LEU A 178 3.54 -8.21 -24.12
C LEU A 178 2.41 -9.19 -24.45
N HIS A 179 2.19 -10.18 -23.57
CA HIS A 179 1.04 -11.08 -23.72
C HIS A 179 -0.27 -10.31 -23.62
N LYS A 180 -1.31 -10.80 -24.31
CA LYS A 180 -2.68 -10.26 -24.22
C LYS A 180 -3.11 -10.27 -22.75
N SER A 181 -3.24 -9.08 -22.17
CA SER A 181 -3.51 -8.87 -20.75
C SER A 181 -4.20 -7.52 -20.53
N LEU A 182 -4.86 -7.37 -19.38
CA LEU A 182 -5.41 -6.09 -18.94
C LEU A 182 -4.34 -5.00 -18.91
N PHE A 183 -3.14 -5.34 -18.42
CA PHE A 183 -2.01 -4.44 -18.36
C PHE A 183 -1.59 -3.93 -19.75
N LYS A 184 -1.40 -4.83 -20.73
CA LYS A 184 -1.10 -4.44 -22.13
C LYS A 184 -2.19 -3.54 -22.70
N PHE A 185 -3.45 -3.90 -22.48
CA PHE A 185 -4.57 -3.11 -22.98
C PHE A 185 -4.57 -1.69 -22.40
N GLN A 186 -4.37 -1.54 -21.09
CA GLN A 186 -4.29 -0.24 -20.44
C GLN A 186 -3.08 0.57 -20.91
N LEU A 187 -1.91 -0.05 -21.09
CA LEU A 187 -0.73 0.63 -21.64
C LEU A 187 -1.00 1.22 -23.03
N VAL A 188 -1.66 0.48 -23.91
CA VAL A 188 -2.02 0.98 -25.25
C VAL A 188 -3.04 2.11 -25.14
N ARG A 189 -4.12 1.89 -24.37
CA ARG A 189 -5.21 2.86 -24.20
C ARG A 189 -4.71 4.19 -23.65
N GLU A 190 -3.91 4.17 -22.59
CA GLU A 190 -3.42 5.40 -21.96
C GLU A 190 -2.43 6.16 -22.85
N GLY A 191 -1.64 5.44 -23.66
CA GLY A 191 -0.77 6.05 -24.65
C GLY A 191 -1.53 6.85 -25.72
N GLU A 192 -2.82 6.58 -25.97
CA GLU A 192 -3.60 7.29 -26.99
C GLU A 192 -3.79 8.77 -26.67
N LEU A 193 -3.82 9.16 -25.38
CA LEU A 193 -3.90 10.57 -25.01
C LEU A 193 -2.70 11.34 -25.57
N LEU A 194 -1.49 10.85 -25.29
CA LEU A 194 -0.27 11.48 -25.73
C LEU A 194 -0.12 11.41 -27.25
N HIS A 195 -0.52 10.30 -27.87
CA HIS A 195 -0.52 10.16 -29.33
C HIS A 195 -1.43 11.20 -30.01
N LYS A 196 -2.62 11.45 -29.46
CA LYS A 196 -3.57 12.47 -29.98
C LYS A 196 -3.06 13.91 -29.78
N LEU A 197 -2.32 14.16 -28.71
CA LEU A 197 -1.72 15.48 -28.43
C LEU A 197 -0.50 15.73 -29.32
N SER A 198 0.40 14.75 -29.44
CA SER A 198 1.61 14.84 -30.26
C SER A 198 2.19 13.45 -30.54
N PRO A 199 2.09 12.95 -31.79
CA PRO A 199 2.71 11.69 -32.20
C PRO A 199 4.23 11.64 -31.97
N ASN A 200 4.92 12.77 -32.17
CA ASN A 200 6.37 12.88 -31.94
C ASN A 200 6.73 12.70 -30.46
N LEU A 201 5.97 13.34 -29.56
CA LEU A 201 6.18 13.21 -28.12
C LEU A 201 5.83 11.79 -27.65
N TRP A 202 4.75 11.20 -28.17
CA TRP A 202 4.39 9.81 -27.90
C TRP A 202 5.49 8.81 -28.28
N ALA A 203 6.20 9.05 -29.39
CA ALA A 203 7.30 8.21 -29.83
C ALA A 203 8.57 8.40 -28.99
N THR A 204 8.92 9.64 -28.65
CA THR A 204 10.21 9.97 -28.01
C THR A 204 10.20 9.90 -26.49
N LEU A 205 9.07 10.17 -25.86
CA LEU A 205 8.98 10.28 -24.39
C LEU A 205 9.51 9.02 -23.68
N PRO A 206 9.20 7.78 -24.11
CA PRO A 206 9.71 6.58 -23.44
C PRO A 206 11.25 6.50 -23.42
N ILE A 207 11.91 6.96 -24.48
CA ILE A 207 13.38 6.98 -24.56
C ILE A 207 13.93 8.04 -23.61
N ALA A 208 13.36 9.25 -23.64
CA ALA A 208 13.76 10.32 -22.73
C ALA A 208 13.58 9.91 -21.26
N THR A 209 12.50 9.18 -20.94
CA THR A 209 12.24 8.71 -19.59
C THR A 209 13.20 7.63 -19.11
N ILE A 210 13.78 6.79 -19.98
CA ILE A 210 14.87 5.87 -19.59
C ILE A 210 16.03 6.69 -19.01
N PHE A 211 16.46 7.74 -19.71
CA PHE A 211 17.55 8.59 -19.26
C PHE A 211 17.18 9.40 -18.01
N LEU A 212 15.95 9.90 -17.92
CA LEU A 212 15.46 10.57 -16.71
C LEU A 212 15.47 9.61 -15.51
N GLY A 213 14.96 8.39 -15.68
CA GLY A 213 14.97 7.36 -14.65
C GLY A 213 16.38 6.98 -14.20
N ALA A 214 17.29 6.79 -15.16
CA ALA A 214 18.70 6.52 -14.88
C ALA A 214 19.36 7.70 -14.14
N TYR A 215 19.10 8.94 -14.56
CA TYR A 215 19.58 10.14 -13.88
C TYR A 215 19.05 10.22 -12.45
N ILE A 216 17.76 9.98 -12.23
CA ILE A 216 17.17 9.89 -10.88
C ILE A 216 17.87 8.78 -10.08
N GLY A 217 18.18 7.64 -10.70
CA GLY A 217 18.85 6.52 -10.07
C GLY A 217 20.31 6.79 -9.69
N LEU A 218 21.04 7.55 -10.50
CA LEU A 218 22.43 7.93 -10.20
C LEU A 218 22.51 9.03 -9.12
N ASN A 219 21.53 9.93 -9.07
CA ASN A 219 21.47 10.99 -8.06
C ASN A 219 20.83 10.52 -6.74
N GLY A 220 19.95 9.51 -6.78
CA GLY A 220 19.35 8.92 -5.60
C GLY A 220 20.16 7.74 -5.10
N ARG A 221 20.67 7.77 -3.87
CA ARG A 221 21.20 6.56 -3.23
C ARG A 221 20.04 5.82 -2.55
N LEU A 222 19.58 4.69 -3.10
CA LEU A 222 18.54 3.86 -2.48
C LEU A 222 18.86 3.49 -1.03
N ILE A 223 20.15 3.36 -0.70
CA ILE A 223 20.65 3.03 0.64
C ILE A 223 20.35 4.14 1.66
N LEU A 224 20.20 5.40 1.22
CA LEU A 224 20.02 6.56 2.10
C LEU A 224 18.58 7.13 2.11
N GLY A 225 17.64 6.46 1.45
CA GLY A 225 16.22 6.85 1.44
C GLY A 225 15.82 7.65 0.20
N VAL A 226 14.52 7.56 -0.13
CA VAL A 226 13.87 8.39 -1.18
C VAL A 226 13.98 9.89 -0.87
N SER A 227 14.25 10.24 0.39
CA SER A 227 14.44 11.60 0.88
C SER A 227 15.60 12.36 0.22
N LEU A 228 16.55 11.67 -0.42
CA LEU A 228 17.66 12.29 -1.16
C LEU A 228 17.45 12.34 -2.67
N ILE A 229 16.43 11.67 -3.23
CA ILE A 229 16.03 11.95 -4.61
C ILE A 229 15.46 13.37 -4.61
N PRO A 230 15.93 14.29 -5.47
CA PRO A 230 15.31 15.60 -5.59
C PRO A 230 13.81 15.43 -5.77
N PHE A 231 13.05 15.83 -4.76
CA PHE A 231 11.59 15.62 -4.63
C PHE A 231 10.84 15.92 -5.94
N VAL A 232 11.28 16.97 -6.63
CA VAL A 232 10.77 17.42 -7.91
C VAL A 232 10.92 16.36 -9.00
N LEU A 233 12.07 15.68 -9.09
CA LEU A 233 12.31 14.66 -10.12
C LEU A 233 11.45 13.41 -9.92
N TYR A 234 11.24 13.00 -8.66
CA TYR A 234 10.36 11.88 -8.35
C TYR A 234 8.89 12.20 -8.71
N ALA A 235 8.44 13.42 -8.40
CA ALA A 235 7.12 13.90 -8.78
C ALA A 235 6.96 14.03 -10.31
N ILE A 236 7.99 14.52 -11.02
CA ILE A 236 7.98 14.61 -12.49
C ILE A 236 7.82 13.23 -13.11
N ALA A 237 8.59 12.23 -12.67
CA ALA A 237 8.48 10.86 -13.19
C ALA A 237 7.07 10.27 -12.95
N ALA A 238 6.47 10.54 -11.79
CA ALA A 238 5.11 10.13 -11.49
C ALA A 238 4.05 10.83 -12.36
N ILE A 239 4.20 12.14 -12.61
CA ILE A 239 3.30 12.90 -13.50
C ILE A 239 3.41 12.36 -14.93
N ILE A 240 4.63 12.10 -15.42
CA ILE A 240 4.84 11.49 -16.73
C ILE A 240 4.15 10.13 -16.81
N GLY A 241 4.29 9.30 -15.77
CA GLY A 241 3.61 8.00 -15.71
C GLY A 241 2.09 8.07 -15.61
N VAL A 242 1.53 9.14 -15.03
CA VAL A 242 0.08 9.41 -15.08
C VAL A 242 -0.38 9.74 -16.50
N ILE A 243 0.40 10.52 -17.25
CA ILE A 243 0.09 10.94 -18.62
C ILE A 243 0.28 9.78 -19.61
N ASP A 244 1.39 9.06 -19.49
CA ASP A 244 1.76 7.92 -20.33
C ASP A 244 2.44 6.83 -19.47
N PRO A 245 1.69 5.83 -19.00
CA PRO A 245 2.23 4.79 -18.13
C PRO A 245 3.36 3.95 -18.75
N PHE A 246 3.44 3.87 -20.09
CA PHE A 246 4.57 3.22 -20.76
C PHE A 246 5.87 4.02 -20.54
N SER A 247 5.81 5.35 -20.63
CA SER A 247 6.93 6.22 -20.28
C SER A 247 7.29 6.11 -18.79
N GLY A 248 6.30 6.05 -17.89
CA GLY A 248 6.52 5.76 -16.46
C GLY A 248 7.24 4.42 -16.23
N PHE A 249 6.89 3.39 -17.00
CA PHE A 249 7.54 2.07 -16.92
C PHE A 249 8.99 2.12 -17.40
N THR A 250 9.26 2.80 -18.51
CA THR A 250 10.64 2.98 -18.99
C THR A 250 11.50 3.84 -18.05
N ALA A 251 10.90 4.82 -17.34
CA ALA A 251 11.59 5.52 -16.26
C ALA A 251 11.96 4.57 -15.13
N ALA A 252 11.04 3.70 -14.70
CA ALA A 252 11.30 2.71 -13.66
C ALA A 252 12.41 1.73 -14.07
N LEU A 253 12.46 1.31 -15.34
CA LEU A 253 13.55 0.48 -15.86
C LEU A 253 14.89 1.21 -15.85
N GLY A 254 14.94 2.46 -16.32
CA GLY A 254 16.16 3.27 -16.29
C GLY A 254 16.68 3.47 -14.86
N PHE A 255 15.76 3.73 -13.92
CA PHE A 255 16.08 3.84 -12.49
C PHE A 255 16.63 2.53 -11.93
N ALA A 256 15.94 1.40 -12.16
CA ALA A 256 16.38 0.10 -11.67
C ALA A 256 17.74 -0.32 -12.23
N PHE A 257 17.98 -0.04 -13.52
CA PHE A 257 19.25 -0.30 -14.17
C PHE A 257 20.40 0.52 -13.53
N ALA A 258 20.21 1.83 -13.36
CA ALA A 258 21.21 2.69 -12.74
C ALA A 258 21.53 2.28 -11.30
N GLN A 259 20.51 1.93 -10.51
CA GLN A 259 20.67 1.46 -9.14
C GLN A 259 21.41 0.12 -9.06
N SER A 260 21.13 -0.78 -10.01
CA SER A 260 21.79 -2.09 -10.07
C SER A 260 23.28 -1.95 -10.40
N ILE A 261 23.63 -1.13 -11.39
CA ILE A 261 25.03 -0.92 -11.79
C ILE A 261 25.81 -0.14 -10.72
N SER A 262 25.14 0.76 -9.99
CA SER A 262 25.76 1.49 -8.88
C SER A 262 26.03 0.62 -7.65
N GLY A 263 25.64 -0.66 -7.66
CA GLY A 263 25.82 -1.57 -6.52
C GLY A 263 24.89 -1.28 -5.35
N ASN A 264 23.80 -0.54 -5.55
CA ASN A 264 22.84 -0.18 -4.50
C ASN A 264 21.80 -1.29 -4.23
N VAL A 265 21.78 -2.34 -5.05
CA VAL A 265 20.83 -3.46 -4.95
C VAL A 265 21.53 -4.67 -4.33
N THR A 266 21.59 -4.71 -2.99
CA THR A 266 22.35 -5.72 -2.23
C THR A 266 21.49 -6.57 -1.30
N SER A 267 20.21 -6.24 -1.14
CA SER A 267 19.32 -6.86 -0.15
C SER A 267 17.89 -7.04 -0.69
N VAL A 268 17.10 -7.92 -0.06
CA VAL A 268 15.66 -8.05 -0.39
C VAL A 268 14.95 -6.70 -0.23
N ARG A 269 15.32 -5.91 0.78
CA ARG A 269 14.83 -4.54 1.02
C ARG A 269 15.06 -3.65 -0.21
N SER A 270 16.27 -3.65 -0.78
CA SER A 270 16.59 -2.86 -1.98
C SER A 270 15.77 -3.26 -3.21
N VAL A 271 15.54 -4.57 -3.44
CA VAL A 271 14.70 -5.08 -4.53
C VAL A 271 13.24 -4.64 -4.35
N MET A 272 12.72 -4.74 -3.13
CA MET A 272 11.36 -4.31 -2.80
C MET A 272 11.18 -2.81 -2.97
N SER A 273 12.18 -2.01 -2.59
CA SER A 273 12.22 -0.56 -2.80
C SER A 273 12.17 -0.18 -4.28
N LEU A 274 12.95 -0.85 -5.13
CA LEU A 274 12.92 -0.67 -6.59
C LEU A 274 11.53 -0.91 -7.17
N ILE A 275 10.89 -2.01 -6.79
CA ILE A 275 9.55 -2.36 -7.27
C ILE A 275 8.53 -1.31 -6.78
N ALA A 276 8.61 -0.88 -5.51
CA ALA A 276 7.72 0.14 -4.97
C ALA A 276 7.85 1.48 -5.71
N VAL A 277 9.06 1.91 -6.07
CA VAL A 277 9.27 3.09 -6.94
C VAL A 277 8.60 2.90 -8.29
N GLY A 278 8.79 1.75 -8.92
CA GLY A 278 8.14 1.43 -10.21
C GLY A 278 6.62 1.44 -10.11
N ILE A 279 6.05 0.91 -9.03
CA ILE A 279 4.60 0.99 -8.75
C ILE A 279 4.17 2.45 -8.67
N GLY A 280 4.91 3.31 -7.95
CA GLY A 280 4.61 4.74 -7.83
C GLY A 280 4.58 5.48 -9.16
N TRP A 281 5.42 5.09 -10.13
CA TRP A 281 5.45 5.74 -11.44
C TRP A 281 4.51 5.14 -12.47
N VAL A 282 4.04 3.89 -12.31
CA VAL A 282 3.23 3.22 -13.34
C VAL A 282 1.78 3.01 -12.90
N ALA A 283 1.58 2.55 -11.67
CA ALA A 283 0.29 2.07 -11.20
C ALA A 283 -0.78 3.17 -11.07
N PRO A 284 -0.48 4.41 -10.61
CA PRO A 284 -1.49 5.47 -10.51
C PRO A 284 -2.21 5.72 -11.83
N GLY A 285 -1.46 5.83 -12.93
CA GLY A 285 -2.00 6.13 -14.25
C GLY A 285 -2.89 5.03 -14.82
N ILE A 286 -2.48 3.77 -14.65
CA ILE A 286 -3.19 2.57 -15.15
C ILE A 286 -4.42 2.25 -14.30
N LEU A 287 -4.26 2.26 -12.97
CA LEU A 287 -5.35 1.90 -12.09
C LEU A 287 -6.41 3.00 -12.05
N SER A 288 -6.05 4.29 -12.09
CA SER A 288 -7.06 5.35 -12.14
C SER A 288 -7.99 5.21 -13.36
N SER A 289 -7.46 4.94 -14.55
CA SER A 289 -8.31 4.73 -15.75
C SER A 289 -9.08 3.43 -15.74
N LEU A 290 -8.51 2.39 -15.13
CA LEU A 290 -9.23 1.15 -14.91
C LEU A 290 -10.47 1.42 -14.03
N TYR A 291 -10.28 2.07 -12.89
CA TYR A 291 -11.37 2.45 -12.00
C TYR A 291 -12.37 3.35 -12.69
N GLN A 292 -11.91 4.34 -13.45
CA GLN A 292 -12.78 5.21 -14.22
C GLN A 292 -13.74 4.40 -15.12
N ASP A 293 -13.22 3.50 -15.95
CA ASP A 293 -14.05 2.70 -16.87
C ASP A 293 -15.09 1.85 -16.15
N ILE A 294 -14.68 1.25 -15.04
CA ILE A 294 -15.53 0.31 -14.32
C ILE A 294 -16.62 1.08 -13.57
N LEU A 295 -16.27 2.21 -12.96
CA LEU A 295 -17.24 3.07 -12.27
C LEU A 295 -18.25 3.68 -13.25
N HIS A 296 -17.88 3.99 -14.49
CA HIS A 296 -18.85 4.47 -15.50
C HIS A 296 -19.89 3.42 -15.92
N LYS A 297 -19.62 2.13 -15.66
CA LYS A 297 -20.57 1.03 -15.93
C LYS A 297 -21.60 0.83 -14.80
N ASP A 298 -21.41 1.48 -13.66
CA ASP A 298 -22.39 1.45 -12.58
C ASP A 298 -23.55 2.42 -12.85
N ASN A 299 -24.75 1.98 -12.51
CA ASN A 299 -25.98 2.76 -12.66
C ASN A 299 -26.17 3.70 -11.45
N TYR A 300 -25.36 4.75 -11.36
CA TYR A 300 -25.57 5.80 -10.36
C TYR A 300 -26.73 6.73 -10.72
N PHE A 301 -27.24 7.48 -9.72
CA PHE A 301 -28.17 8.59 -9.95
C PHE A 301 -27.59 9.59 -10.97
N HIS A 302 -28.46 10.23 -11.76
CA HIS A 302 -28.08 11.00 -12.95
C HIS A 302 -27.02 12.10 -12.69
N PHE A 303 -27.05 12.72 -11.51
CA PHE A 303 -26.04 13.70 -11.07
C PHE A 303 -24.69 13.05 -10.72
N ALA A 304 -24.72 11.92 -10.01
CA ALA A 304 -23.52 11.19 -9.58
C ALA A 304 -22.77 10.54 -10.75
N LYS A 305 -23.49 10.12 -11.80
CA LYS A 305 -22.92 9.40 -12.96
C LYS A 305 -21.84 10.19 -13.73
N LYS A 306 -21.90 11.52 -13.70
CA LYS A 306 -20.95 12.39 -14.44
C LYS A 306 -19.68 12.71 -13.63
N PHE A 307 -19.77 12.75 -12.30
CA PHE A 307 -18.72 13.32 -11.46
C PHE A 307 -18.04 12.29 -10.55
N VAL A 308 -18.83 11.38 -9.94
CA VAL A 308 -18.31 10.42 -8.97
C VAL A 308 -17.26 9.48 -9.57
N PRO A 309 -17.45 8.90 -10.78
CA PRO A 309 -16.44 8.02 -11.38
C PRO A 309 -15.07 8.70 -11.54
N ASP A 310 -15.05 9.93 -12.05
CA ASP A 310 -13.81 10.66 -12.31
C ASP A 310 -13.10 11.07 -11.01
N LEU A 311 -13.88 11.59 -10.04
CA LEU A 311 -13.34 12.00 -8.75
C LEU A 311 -12.75 10.80 -8.01
N VAL A 312 -13.52 9.71 -7.88
CA VAL A 312 -13.08 8.50 -7.17
C VAL A 312 -11.87 7.87 -7.86
N ALA A 313 -11.89 7.75 -9.19
CA ALA A 313 -10.75 7.25 -9.96
C ALA A 313 -9.47 8.08 -9.73
N SER A 314 -9.59 9.41 -9.73
CA SER A 314 -8.46 10.31 -9.49
C SER A 314 -7.91 10.19 -8.06
N ALA A 315 -8.78 10.14 -7.06
CA ALA A 315 -8.40 10.00 -5.65
C ALA A 315 -7.69 8.66 -5.40
N ILE A 316 -8.16 7.58 -6.03
CA ILE A 316 -7.54 6.25 -5.94
C ILE A 316 -6.14 6.26 -6.55
N GLY A 317 -5.93 6.93 -7.68
CA GLY A 317 -4.59 7.07 -8.26
C GLY A 317 -3.62 7.82 -7.35
N GLY A 318 -4.05 8.91 -6.72
CA GLY A 318 -3.26 9.61 -5.69
C GLY A 318 -2.96 8.73 -4.47
N LEU A 319 -3.94 7.97 -4.00
CA LEU A 319 -3.78 7.02 -2.89
C LEU A 319 -2.78 5.91 -3.22
N ILE A 320 -2.80 5.36 -4.44
CA ILE A 320 -1.84 4.35 -4.90
C ILE A 320 -0.42 4.92 -4.87
N PHE A 321 -0.24 6.16 -5.33
CA PHE A 321 1.07 6.81 -5.24
C PHE A 321 1.53 7.01 -3.80
N LEU A 322 0.63 7.48 -2.92
CA LEU A 322 0.93 7.62 -1.50
C LEU A 322 1.38 6.30 -0.88
N VAL A 323 0.68 5.20 -1.17
CA VAL A 323 1.06 3.87 -0.70
C VAL A 323 2.38 3.40 -1.30
N ALA A 324 2.63 3.65 -2.58
CA ALA A 324 3.91 3.34 -3.20
C ALA A 324 5.07 4.07 -2.51
N GLN A 325 4.90 5.37 -2.22
CA GLN A 325 5.89 6.16 -1.47
C GLN A 325 6.10 5.63 -0.05
N LEU A 326 5.03 5.29 0.66
CA LEU A 326 5.12 4.67 2.00
C LEU A 326 5.82 3.31 1.97
N LEU A 327 5.56 2.51 0.94
CA LEU A 327 6.23 1.22 0.73
C LEU A 327 7.72 1.42 0.46
N THR A 328 8.10 2.32 -0.46
CA THR A 328 9.51 2.61 -0.74
C THR A 328 10.22 3.06 0.54
N ASN A 329 9.62 3.95 1.32
CA ASN A 329 10.19 4.40 2.59
C ASN A 329 10.29 3.24 3.61
N SER A 330 9.34 2.30 3.60
CA SER A 330 9.36 1.12 4.48
C SER A 330 10.47 0.12 4.19
N PHE A 331 11.08 0.21 3.01
CA PHE A 331 12.08 -0.74 2.53
C PHE A 331 13.49 -0.18 2.53
N VAL A 332 13.73 1.03 3.05
CA VAL A 332 15.08 1.61 3.10
C VAL A 332 15.65 1.54 4.52
N ASP A 333 16.95 1.25 4.62
CA ASP A 333 17.68 0.97 5.87
C ASP A 333 18.03 2.23 6.68
N GLN A 334 17.89 3.45 6.14
CA GLN A 334 18.16 4.70 6.87
C GLN A 334 17.13 5.79 6.57
N VAL A 335 16.85 6.62 7.58
CA VAL A 335 15.85 7.70 7.50
C VAL A 335 16.55 9.05 7.41
N ALA A 336 16.33 9.78 6.32
CA ALA A 336 16.31 11.24 6.44
C ALA A 336 14.89 11.66 6.85
N PRO A 337 14.74 12.73 7.65
CA PRO A 337 13.43 13.23 8.06
C PRO A 337 12.54 13.41 6.83
N ILE A 338 11.27 13.06 6.96
CA ILE A 338 10.27 13.24 5.91
C ILE A 338 10.10 14.75 5.72
N ALA A 339 10.96 15.35 4.90
CA ALA A 339 11.10 16.81 4.79
C ALA A 339 9.94 17.47 4.02
N VAL A 340 8.98 16.69 3.52
CA VAL A 340 7.82 17.22 2.80
C VAL A 340 6.54 16.63 3.37
N SER A 341 5.50 17.46 3.42
CA SER A 341 4.10 17.03 3.55
C SER A 341 3.86 15.78 2.70
N THR A 342 3.77 14.62 3.38
CA THR A 342 3.51 13.29 2.81
C THR A 342 2.33 13.27 1.82
N TYR A 343 1.46 14.28 1.90
CA TYR A 343 0.20 14.36 1.18
C TYR A 343 0.23 15.30 -0.04
N LEU A 344 1.25 16.16 -0.19
CA LEU A 344 1.28 17.16 -1.26
C LEU A 344 1.41 16.53 -2.67
N ILE A 345 2.36 15.63 -2.89
CA ILE A 345 2.51 14.96 -4.20
C ILE A 345 1.27 14.09 -4.52
N PRO A 346 0.77 13.24 -3.61
CA PRO A 346 -0.48 12.52 -3.86
C PRO A 346 -1.64 13.43 -4.27
N LEU A 347 -1.75 14.62 -3.67
CA LEU A 347 -2.75 15.61 -4.04
C LEU A 347 -2.51 16.17 -5.45
N ILE A 348 -1.27 16.55 -5.77
CA ILE A 348 -0.89 17.01 -7.13
C ILE A 348 -1.21 15.93 -8.17
N LEU A 349 -0.90 14.66 -7.90
CA LEU A 349 -1.21 13.56 -8.80
C LEU A 349 -2.70 13.30 -8.93
N THR A 350 -3.47 13.44 -7.84
CA THR A 350 -4.93 13.38 -7.90
C THR A 350 -5.48 14.43 -8.87
N VAL A 351 -5.02 15.67 -8.73
CA VAL A 351 -5.41 16.77 -9.63
C VAL A 351 -4.94 16.51 -11.06
N ALA A 352 -3.70 16.03 -11.25
CA ALA A 352 -3.16 15.72 -12.58
C ALA A 352 -3.94 14.59 -13.27
N ILE A 353 -4.32 13.54 -12.56
CA ILE A 353 -5.17 12.45 -13.07
C ILE A 353 -6.55 12.98 -13.45
N TRP A 354 -7.15 13.81 -12.60
CA TRP A 354 -8.45 14.42 -12.89
C TRP A 354 -8.38 15.31 -14.13
N ALA A 355 -7.33 16.12 -14.27
CA ALA A 355 -7.08 16.93 -15.46
C ALA A 355 -6.88 16.06 -16.71
N ARG A 356 -6.09 14.97 -16.61
CA ARG A 356 -5.88 14.00 -17.69
C ARG A 356 -7.20 13.41 -18.20
N ILE A 357 -8.05 12.98 -17.28
CA ILE A 357 -9.37 12.40 -17.56
C ILE A 357 -10.24 13.39 -18.37
N ASN A 358 -10.31 14.64 -17.91
CA ASN A 358 -11.10 15.67 -18.58
C ASN A 358 -10.51 16.05 -19.95
N LEU A 359 -9.19 16.12 -20.07
CA LEU A 359 -8.50 16.37 -21.33
C LEU A 359 -8.78 15.27 -22.35
N TYR A 360 -8.71 14.00 -21.96
CA TYR A 360 -9.04 12.88 -22.85
C TYR A 360 -10.50 12.96 -23.33
N ARG A 361 -11.43 13.26 -22.42
CA ARG A 361 -12.86 13.42 -22.76
C ARG A 361 -13.07 14.57 -23.75
N TYR A 362 -12.39 15.70 -23.55
CA TYR A 362 -12.44 16.85 -24.45
C TYR A 362 -11.97 16.47 -25.85
N LEU A 363 -10.80 15.84 -25.96
CA LEU A 363 -10.24 15.41 -27.24
C LEU A 363 -11.18 14.43 -27.97
N VAL A 364 -11.80 13.49 -27.25
CA VAL A 364 -12.67 12.46 -27.85
C VAL A 364 -14.06 12.98 -28.26
N LYS A 365 -14.49 14.14 -27.77
CA LYS A 365 -15.81 14.72 -28.06
C LYS A 365 -16.03 15.00 -29.55
N ASP A 366 -15.01 15.54 -30.22
CA ASP A 366 -15.09 15.92 -31.63
C ASP A 366 -14.83 14.73 -32.57
N LEU A 367 -14.11 13.71 -32.09
CA LEU A 367 -13.75 12.52 -32.85
C LEU A 367 -14.95 11.63 -33.25
N HIS A 368 -16.00 11.59 -32.44
CA HIS A 368 -17.20 10.80 -32.74
C HIS A 368 -17.98 11.33 -33.95
N GLN A 369 -17.75 12.60 -34.35
CA GLN A 369 -18.45 13.22 -35.47
C GLN A 369 -17.75 12.95 -36.83
N THR A 370 -16.47 12.57 -36.84
CA THR A 370 -15.63 12.45 -38.05
C THR A 370 -15.17 11.01 -38.34
N GLY A 371 -15.99 9.98 -38.08
CA GLY A 371 -15.69 8.54 -37.96
C GLY A 371 -14.85 7.78 -39.02
N LYS A 372 -14.13 8.44 -39.92
CA LYS A 372 -13.26 7.81 -40.95
C LYS A 372 -11.89 7.33 -40.41
N ASN A 373 -11.36 7.94 -39.34
CA ASN A 373 -9.96 7.74 -38.88
C ASN A 373 -9.80 6.91 -37.58
N TYR A 374 -10.87 6.34 -37.04
CA TYR A 374 -10.85 5.66 -35.73
C TYR A 374 -11.36 4.22 -35.79
N GLN A 375 -10.90 3.39 -34.85
CA GLN A 375 -11.30 2.00 -34.69
C GLN A 375 -11.63 1.73 -33.21
N ILE A 376 -12.78 1.13 -32.94
CA ILE A 376 -13.18 0.72 -31.58
C ILE A 376 -12.39 -0.54 -31.23
N ARG A 377 -11.62 -0.48 -30.13
CA ARG A 377 -10.91 -1.65 -29.59
C ARG A 377 -11.69 -2.18 -28.40
N ILE A 378 -12.03 -3.46 -28.47
CA ILE A 378 -12.78 -4.18 -27.45
C ILE A 378 -11.83 -5.17 -26.79
N LEU A 379 -11.79 -5.17 -25.45
CA LEU A 379 -11.21 -6.26 -24.66
C LEU A 379 -12.32 -6.95 -23.91
N VAL A 380 -12.43 -8.26 -24.12
CA VAL A 380 -13.24 -9.15 -23.29
C VAL A 380 -12.28 -9.90 -22.37
N LEU A 381 -12.49 -9.78 -21.05
CA LEU A 381 -11.63 -10.39 -20.03
C LEU A 381 -12.21 -11.73 -19.54
N PRO A 382 -11.87 -12.88 -20.14
CA PRO A 382 -12.31 -14.17 -19.60
C PRO A 382 -11.71 -14.45 -18.21
N ARG A 383 -10.55 -13.87 -17.90
CA ARG A 383 -9.89 -13.90 -16.58
C ARG A 383 -9.30 -12.54 -16.27
N VAL A 384 -9.43 -12.09 -15.02
CA VAL A 384 -8.94 -10.77 -14.57
C VAL A 384 -7.43 -10.79 -14.33
N LEU A 385 -6.88 -11.90 -13.82
CA LEU A 385 -5.46 -12.05 -13.50
C LEU A 385 -4.85 -13.31 -14.14
N SER A 386 -3.57 -13.22 -14.49
CA SER A 386 -2.79 -14.35 -15.00
C SER A 386 -2.07 -15.09 -13.86
N PRO A 387 -1.79 -16.41 -14.00
CA PRO A 387 -1.06 -17.16 -12.96
C PRO A 387 0.31 -16.53 -12.65
N ARG A 388 1.02 -16.01 -13.67
CA ARG A 388 2.29 -15.29 -13.48
C ARG A 388 2.14 -14.06 -12.57
N THR A 389 1.03 -13.33 -12.69
CA THR A 389 0.75 -12.15 -11.85
C THR A 389 0.54 -12.56 -10.39
N ILE A 390 -0.11 -13.70 -10.15
CA ILE A 390 -0.32 -14.22 -8.80
C ILE A 390 1.00 -14.70 -8.19
N THR A 391 1.86 -15.37 -8.97
CA THR A 391 3.21 -15.73 -8.51
C THR A 391 4.02 -14.49 -8.16
N PHE A 392 3.98 -13.45 -9.01
CA PHE A 392 4.64 -12.19 -8.70
C PHE A 392 4.08 -11.54 -7.43
N ALA A 393 2.75 -11.49 -7.27
CA ALA A 393 2.10 -10.98 -6.08
C ALA A 393 2.49 -11.78 -4.82
N PHE A 394 2.63 -13.11 -4.94
CA PHE A 394 3.05 -13.98 -3.85
C PHE A 394 4.46 -13.63 -3.38
N LEU A 395 5.39 -13.49 -4.31
CA LEU A 395 6.78 -13.12 -4.00
C LEU A 395 6.87 -11.71 -3.43
N TYR A 396 6.16 -10.74 -4.02
CA TYR A 396 6.19 -9.34 -3.57
C TYR A 396 5.54 -9.16 -2.20
N LEU A 397 4.35 -9.74 -1.96
CA LEU A 397 3.70 -9.67 -0.65
C LEU A 397 4.49 -10.45 0.41
N GLY A 398 5.07 -11.60 0.05
CA GLY A 398 5.96 -12.35 0.92
C GLY A 398 7.22 -11.56 1.29
N GLY A 399 7.88 -10.95 0.31
CA GLY A 399 9.03 -10.06 0.53
C GLY A 399 8.68 -8.87 1.41
N THR A 400 7.53 -8.24 1.17
CA THR A 400 7.02 -7.12 1.99
C THR A 400 6.83 -7.53 3.44
N VAL A 401 6.12 -8.62 3.69
CA VAL A 401 5.86 -9.12 5.04
C VAL A 401 7.14 -9.59 5.71
N TYR A 402 8.06 -10.21 4.98
CA TYR A 402 9.37 -10.61 5.49
C TYR A 402 10.17 -9.39 5.96
N VAL A 403 10.22 -8.33 5.15
CA VAL A 403 10.92 -7.08 5.49
C VAL A 403 10.34 -6.43 6.76
N TRP A 404 9.02 -6.47 6.95
CA TRP A 404 8.38 -5.86 8.13
C TRP A 404 8.47 -6.71 9.40
N THR A 405 8.47 -8.04 9.26
CA THR A 405 8.33 -8.96 10.42
C THR A 405 9.59 -9.72 10.76
N GLU A 406 10.58 -9.71 9.85
CA GLU A 406 11.85 -10.45 9.93
C GLU A 406 11.66 -11.96 10.17
N SER A 407 10.49 -12.47 9.82
CA SER A 407 10.07 -13.85 10.09
C SER A 407 9.64 -14.52 8.79
N LEU A 408 10.50 -15.40 8.26
CA LEU A 408 10.24 -16.14 7.03
C LEU A 408 8.96 -16.98 7.10
N GLN A 409 8.72 -17.68 8.22
CA GLN A 409 7.53 -18.51 8.40
C GLN A 409 6.24 -17.67 8.29
N PHE A 410 6.18 -16.57 9.04
CA PHE A 410 5.05 -15.65 8.99
C PHE A 410 4.86 -15.03 7.60
N ALA A 411 5.94 -14.69 6.91
CA ALA A 411 5.89 -14.13 5.56
C ALA A 411 5.30 -15.10 4.54
N ILE A 412 5.72 -16.37 4.56
CA ILE A 412 5.19 -17.42 3.69
C ILE A 412 3.70 -17.66 3.96
N VAL A 413 3.32 -17.82 5.23
CA VAL A 413 1.91 -18.06 5.59
C VAL A 413 1.05 -16.86 5.17
N SER A 414 1.51 -15.64 5.43
CA SER A 414 0.78 -14.43 5.06
C SER A 414 0.68 -14.25 3.55
N SER A 415 1.73 -14.54 2.79
CA SER A 415 1.70 -14.40 1.32
C SER A 415 0.77 -15.43 0.67
N ILE A 416 0.72 -16.67 1.17
CA ILE A 416 -0.29 -17.67 0.74
C ILE A 416 -1.69 -17.09 0.98
N LEU A 417 -1.96 -16.62 2.21
CA LEU A 417 -3.28 -16.12 2.57
C LEU A 417 -3.68 -14.86 1.78
N LEU A 418 -2.76 -13.91 1.57
CA LEU A 418 -3.04 -12.69 0.83
C LEU A 418 -3.20 -12.91 -0.69
N THR A 419 -2.57 -13.96 -1.24
CA THR A 419 -2.71 -14.28 -2.68
C THR A 419 -3.84 -15.25 -3.00
N THR A 420 -4.34 -16.00 -2.02
CA THR A 420 -5.47 -16.91 -2.19
C THR A 420 -6.71 -16.20 -2.77
N PRO A 421 -7.14 -15.01 -2.29
CA PRO A 421 -8.23 -14.25 -2.89
C PRO A 421 -8.00 -13.94 -4.38
N LEU A 422 -6.76 -13.64 -4.77
CA LEU A 422 -6.39 -13.40 -6.17
C LEU A 422 -6.46 -14.69 -7.00
N ALA A 423 -6.05 -15.82 -6.43
CA ALA A 423 -6.15 -17.13 -7.06
C ALA A 423 -7.61 -17.56 -7.27
N LEU A 424 -8.50 -17.25 -6.33
CA LEU A 424 -9.95 -17.47 -6.47
C LEU A 424 -10.54 -16.72 -7.68
N LEU A 425 -9.90 -15.65 -8.16
CA LEU A 425 -10.33 -14.95 -9.39
C LEU A 425 -10.06 -15.76 -10.66
N MET A 426 -9.20 -16.77 -10.61
CA MET A 426 -8.95 -17.67 -11.73
C MET A 426 -9.95 -18.81 -11.82
N VAL A 427 -10.53 -19.21 -10.70
CA VAL A 427 -11.37 -20.40 -10.59
C VAL A 427 -12.84 -19.98 -10.65
N ARG A 428 -13.61 -20.61 -11.54
CA ARG A 428 -15.06 -20.48 -11.59
C ARG A 428 -15.68 -21.73 -10.98
N PHE A 429 -16.50 -21.55 -9.95
CA PHE A 429 -17.23 -22.67 -9.36
C PHE A 429 -18.53 -22.91 -10.12
N GLU A 430 -18.91 -24.17 -10.31
CA GLU A 430 -20.23 -24.53 -10.84
C GLU A 430 -21.32 -24.44 -9.76
N SER A 431 -20.94 -24.62 -8.49
CA SER A 431 -21.80 -24.56 -7.31
C SER A 431 -21.02 -23.99 -6.10
N PRO A 432 -21.69 -23.41 -5.09
CA PRO A 432 -23.14 -23.25 -4.93
C PRO A 432 -23.73 -22.09 -5.75
N VAL A 433 -24.99 -22.24 -6.16
CA VAL A 433 -25.79 -21.20 -6.83
C VAL A 433 -26.84 -20.68 -5.84
N ILE A 434 -26.69 -19.44 -5.40
CA ILE A 434 -27.61 -18.78 -4.46
C ILE A 434 -28.63 -17.97 -5.26
N LYS A 435 -29.91 -18.32 -5.15
CA LYS A 435 -31.01 -17.68 -5.91
C LYS A 435 -31.06 -16.16 -5.70
N ALA A 436 -30.84 -15.69 -4.47
CA ALA A 436 -30.84 -14.26 -4.13
C ALA A 436 -29.77 -13.45 -4.89
N PHE A 437 -28.66 -14.08 -5.29
CA PHE A 437 -27.58 -13.39 -6.01
C PHE A 437 -27.81 -13.29 -7.52
N LYS A 438 -28.84 -13.97 -8.07
CA LYS A 438 -29.14 -13.92 -9.51
C LYS A 438 -29.59 -12.53 -9.98
N SER A 439 -30.37 -11.83 -9.17
CA SER A 439 -30.96 -10.53 -9.51
C SER A 439 -30.34 -9.35 -8.77
N ALA A 440 -29.46 -9.60 -7.79
CA ALA A 440 -28.83 -8.55 -7.01
C ALA A 440 -27.87 -7.71 -7.87
N GLN A 441 -27.95 -6.38 -7.73
CA GLN A 441 -26.99 -5.47 -8.33
C GLN A 441 -25.89 -5.15 -7.32
N ARG A 442 -24.63 -5.27 -7.75
CA ARG A 442 -23.46 -4.87 -6.95
C ARG A 442 -22.96 -3.52 -7.44
N TYR A 443 -22.64 -2.61 -6.55
CA TYR A 443 -22.06 -1.31 -6.88
C TYR A 443 -20.66 -1.24 -6.26
N ILE A 444 -19.67 -0.87 -7.06
CA ILE A 444 -18.28 -0.98 -6.64
C ILE A 444 -17.97 -0.06 -5.46
N VAL A 445 -18.40 1.20 -5.54
CA VAL A 445 -18.13 2.18 -4.48
C VAL A 445 -18.77 1.77 -3.16
N ILE A 446 -20.03 1.31 -3.19
CA ILE A 446 -20.75 0.88 -1.98
C ILE A 446 -20.04 -0.30 -1.35
N GLU A 447 -19.69 -1.30 -2.17
CA GLU A 447 -19.06 -2.51 -1.68
C GLU A 447 -17.65 -2.25 -1.12
N MET A 448 -16.86 -1.41 -1.78
CA MET A 448 -15.57 -0.94 -1.25
C MET A 448 -15.71 -0.26 0.11
N VAL A 449 -16.67 0.67 0.24
CA VAL A 449 -16.90 1.40 1.49
C VAL A 449 -17.31 0.44 2.59
N CYS A 450 -18.20 -0.52 2.31
CA CYS A 450 -18.60 -1.54 3.28
C CYS A 450 -17.40 -2.39 3.75
N ILE A 451 -16.59 -2.90 2.83
CA ILE A 451 -15.45 -3.76 3.17
C ILE A 451 -14.37 -2.96 3.90
N ALA A 452 -14.05 -1.75 3.43
CA ALA A 452 -13.08 -0.87 4.06
C ALA A 452 -13.54 -0.47 5.47
N THR A 453 -14.84 -0.21 5.67
CA THR A 453 -15.41 0.09 6.99
C THR A 453 -15.31 -1.12 7.92
N ALA A 454 -15.65 -2.32 7.45
CA ALA A 454 -15.52 -3.55 8.23
C ALA A 454 -14.07 -3.83 8.63
N ALA A 455 -13.13 -3.65 7.69
CA ALA A 455 -11.70 -3.76 7.96
C ALA A 455 -11.22 -2.70 8.96
N PHE A 456 -11.65 -1.44 8.81
CA PHE A 456 -11.30 -0.36 9.73
C PHE A 456 -11.80 -0.63 11.15
N ILE A 457 -13.03 -1.14 11.32
CA ILE A 457 -13.56 -1.56 12.62
C ILE A 457 -12.69 -2.67 13.22
N SER A 458 -12.31 -3.68 12.43
CA SER A 458 -11.42 -4.75 12.87
C SER A 458 -10.04 -4.20 13.30
N PHE A 459 -9.47 -3.29 12.53
CA PHE A 459 -8.18 -2.68 12.85
C PHE A 459 -8.25 -1.83 14.11
N PHE A 460 -9.30 -1.03 14.27
CA PHE A 460 -9.54 -0.25 15.47
C PHE A 460 -9.66 -1.15 16.71
N TYR A 461 -10.35 -2.29 16.57
CA TYR A 461 -10.43 -3.29 17.64
C TYR A 461 -9.06 -3.90 17.97
N ILE A 462 -8.26 -4.31 16.97
CA ILE A 462 -6.91 -4.85 17.16
C ILE A 462 -6.00 -3.85 17.87
N GLN A 463 -6.10 -2.56 17.54
CA GLN A 463 -5.33 -1.50 18.19
C GLN A 463 -5.65 -1.33 19.68
N SER A 464 -6.86 -1.72 20.10
CA SER A 464 -7.28 -1.68 21.51
C SER A 464 -6.83 -2.88 22.34
N LEU A 465 -6.28 -3.93 21.71
CA LEU A 465 -5.86 -5.14 22.41
C LEU A 465 -4.58 -4.90 23.24
N PRO A 466 -4.42 -5.59 24.39
CA PRO A 466 -3.24 -5.51 25.25
C PRO A 466 -2.06 -6.29 24.64
N LEU A 467 -1.65 -5.92 23.43
CA LEU A 467 -0.59 -6.57 22.68
C LEU A 467 0.54 -5.59 22.38
N GLU A 468 1.75 -6.11 22.21
CA GLU A 468 2.88 -5.32 21.74
C GLU A 468 2.68 -4.85 20.28
N VAL A 469 3.34 -3.75 19.90
CA VAL A 469 3.16 -3.11 18.59
C VAL A 469 3.41 -4.10 17.44
N THR A 470 4.48 -4.90 17.53
CA THR A 470 4.82 -5.92 16.52
C THR A 470 3.74 -7.00 16.41
N ALA A 471 3.16 -7.44 17.54
CA ALA A 471 2.09 -8.42 17.56
C ALA A 471 0.79 -7.84 16.97
N LYS A 472 0.44 -6.59 17.32
CA LYS A 472 -0.68 -5.86 16.69
C LYS A 472 -0.49 -5.78 15.17
N GLY A 473 0.71 -5.42 14.70
CA GLY A 473 1.02 -5.33 13.27
C GLY A 473 0.85 -6.66 12.52
N LYS A 474 1.29 -7.78 13.10
CA LYS A 474 1.05 -9.12 12.54
C LYS A 474 -0.44 -9.45 12.47
N LEU A 475 -1.21 -9.12 13.50
CA LEU A 475 -2.66 -9.32 13.51
C LEU A 475 -3.39 -8.46 12.48
N LEU A 476 -2.95 -7.23 12.23
CA LEU A 476 -3.50 -6.38 11.17
C LEU A 476 -3.33 -7.02 9.78
N ILE A 477 -2.14 -7.57 9.50
CA ILE A 477 -1.85 -8.29 8.25
C ILE A 477 -2.75 -9.52 8.12
N LEU A 478 -2.85 -10.34 9.17
CA LEU A 478 -3.71 -11.53 9.15
C LEU A 478 -5.20 -11.18 8.99
N SER A 479 -5.68 -10.16 9.71
CA SER A 479 -7.06 -9.67 9.58
C SER A 479 -7.36 -9.22 8.14
N THR A 480 -6.42 -8.52 7.50
CA THR A 480 -6.51 -8.14 6.08
C THR A 480 -6.70 -9.35 5.19
N SER A 481 -5.91 -10.40 5.39
CA SER A 481 -6.03 -11.65 4.61
C SER A 481 -7.40 -12.31 4.79
N VAL A 482 -7.93 -12.34 6.02
CA VAL A 482 -9.24 -12.93 6.31
C VAL A 482 -10.35 -12.14 5.63
N VAL A 483 -10.34 -10.81 5.73
CA VAL A 483 -11.33 -9.93 5.08
C VAL A 483 -11.31 -10.16 3.56
N LEU A 484 -10.12 -10.19 2.95
CA LEU A 484 -9.98 -10.42 1.52
C LEU A 484 -10.40 -11.83 1.09
N PHE A 485 -10.12 -12.84 1.92
CA PHE A 485 -10.54 -14.22 1.64
C PHE A 485 -12.06 -14.35 1.64
N ILE A 486 -12.73 -13.82 2.66
CA ILE A 486 -14.19 -13.81 2.75
C ILE A 486 -14.79 -13.09 1.54
N HIS A 487 -14.24 -11.92 1.18
CA HIS A 487 -14.71 -11.15 0.04
C HIS A 487 -14.47 -11.84 -1.32
N GLY A 488 -13.29 -12.44 -1.50
CA GLY A 488 -12.93 -13.21 -2.69
C GLY A 488 -13.86 -14.41 -2.89
N PHE A 489 -14.13 -15.14 -1.80
CA PHE A 489 -15.07 -16.25 -1.80
C PHE A 489 -16.50 -15.78 -2.12
N PHE A 490 -16.98 -14.75 -1.42
CA PHE A 490 -18.29 -14.12 -1.67
C PHE A 490 -18.45 -13.73 -3.14
N SER A 491 -17.45 -13.04 -3.70
CA SER A 491 -17.48 -12.59 -5.09
C SER A 491 -17.47 -13.74 -6.08
N SER A 492 -16.76 -14.83 -5.78
CA SER A 492 -16.75 -16.02 -6.63
C SER A 492 -18.11 -16.73 -6.63
N VAL A 493 -18.75 -16.88 -5.47
CA VAL A 493 -20.11 -17.46 -5.35
C VAL A 493 -21.14 -16.57 -6.06
N PHE A 494 -21.01 -15.25 -5.93
CA PHE A 494 -21.89 -14.30 -6.59
C PHE A 494 -21.79 -14.42 -8.13
N ASP A 495 -20.57 -14.44 -8.68
CA ASP A 495 -20.34 -14.59 -10.12
C ASP A 495 -20.89 -15.92 -10.65
N SER A 496 -20.66 -17.03 -9.94
CA SER A 496 -21.23 -18.34 -10.26
C SER A 496 -22.77 -18.31 -10.27
N SER A 497 -23.37 -17.63 -9.29
CA SER A 497 -24.83 -17.53 -9.18
C SER A 497 -25.45 -16.68 -10.29
N ALA A 498 -24.87 -15.52 -10.58
CA ALA A 498 -25.36 -14.59 -11.61
C ALA A 498 -25.30 -15.21 -13.03
N ARG A 499 -24.31 -16.08 -13.29
CA ARG A 499 -24.13 -16.72 -14.60
C ARG A 499 -24.85 -18.06 -14.77
N ALA A 500 -25.52 -18.58 -13.73
CA ALA A 500 -26.13 -19.91 -13.74
C ALA A 500 -27.12 -20.14 -14.89
N ASN A 501 -27.83 -19.10 -15.36
CA ASN A 501 -28.79 -19.21 -16.46
C ASN A 501 -28.11 -19.20 -17.86
N ASN A 502 -26.88 -18.69 -17.98
CA ASN A 502 -26.16 -18.61 -19.26
C ASN A 502 -25.49 -19.92 -19.68
N LEU A 503 -25.46 -20.93 -18.80
CA LEU A 503 -24.96 -22.27 -19.08
C LEU A 503 -26.01 -23.16 -19.78
N GLN A 504 -27.27 -22.72 -19.85
CA GLN A 504 -28.36 -23.45 -20.50
C GLN A 504 -28.57 -23.10 -21.99
N VAL A 505 -27.79 -22.15 -22.54
CA VAL A 505 -27.86 -21.78 -23.96
C VAL A 505 -26.96 -22.74 -24.78
N PRO A 506 -27.50 -23.48 -25.77
CA PRO A 506 -26.73 -24.41 -26.59
C PRO A 506 -25.50 -23.75 -27.25
N GLN A 507 -24.39 -24.50 -27.35
CA GLN A 507 -23.12 -24.03 -27.92
C GLN A 507 -23.26 -23.45 -29.34
N GLU A 508 -24.26 -23.87 -30.11
CA GLU A 508 -24.53 -23.39 -31.46
C GLU A 508 -24.87 -21.89 -31.53
N VAL A 509 -25.53 -21.34 -30.50
CA VAL A 509 -25.87 -19.90 -30.47
C VAL A 509 -24.67 -19.04 -30.05
N ARG A 510 -23.69 -19.61 -29.33
CA ARG A 510 -22.46 -18.88 -28.93
C ARG A 510 -21.48 -18.69 -30.07
N GLN A 511 -21.49 -19.55 -31.09
CA GLN A 511 -20.55 -19.46 -32.22
C GLN A 511 -20.96 -18.41 -33.27
N MET A 512 -22.22 -17.96 -33.28
CA MET A 512 -22.69 -16.92 -34.20
C MET A 512 -22.43 -15.48 -33.72
N ALA A 513 -21.84 -15.30 -32.53
CA ALA A 513 -21.64 -13.99 -31.90
C ALA A 513 -20.18 -13.63 -31.58
N LEU A 514 -19.21 -14.22 -32.30
CA LEU A 514 -17.79 -13.85 -32.22
C LEU A 514 -17.33 -13.07 -33.45
#